data_AF-A0A961TEJ3-F1
#
_entry.id   AF-A0A961TEJ3-F1
#
_cell.length_a   1.000
_cell.length_b   1.000
_cell.length_c   1.000
_cell.angle_alpha   90.00
_cell.angle_beta   90.00
_cell.angle_gamma   90.00
#
_symmetry.space_group_name_H-M   'P 1'
#
loop_
_entity.id
_entity.type
_entity.pdbx_description
1 polymer ?
#
loop_
_entity_poly.entity_id
_entity_poly.type
_entity_poly.pdbx_seq_one_letter_code
_entity_poly.pdbx_strand_id
1 'polypeptide(L)' 'MNNIRTILDSMDYGPAPEDASIAHDWLERHQHRFGHFIDGKFVEGTNLFATTNPANGEKLADIASATPADI' A
#
# COMPACT_ATOMS: atom_id res chain seq x y z
N MET A 1 26.34 25.51 5.54
CA MET A 1 27.38 24.50 5.84
C MET A 1 26.77 23.53 6.85
N ASN A 2 26.02 22.53 6.40
CA ASN A 2 25.38 21.59 7.31
C ASN A 2 26.44 20.66 7.89
N ASN A 3 26.70 20.82 9.19
CA ASN A 3 27.62 19.97 9.94
C ASN A 3 26.93 18.62 10.10
N ILE A 4 27.49 17.57 9.49
CA ILE A 4 26.93 16.20 9.42
C ILE A 4 26.53 15.67 10.81
N ARG A 5 27.15 16.20 11.86
CA ARG A 5 26.83 15.92 13.27
C ARG A 5 25.38 16.21 13.66
N THR A 6 24.73 17.24 13.11
CA THR A 6 23.37 17.64 13.51
C THR A 6 22.28 16.71 12.98
N ILE A 7 22.48 16.08 11.82
CA ILE A 7 21.54 15.10 11.24
C ILE A 7 21.56 13.78 12.04
N LEU A 8 22.71 13.44 12.62
CA LEU A 8 22.84 12.26 13.47
C LEU A 8 22.12 12.42 14.82
N ASP A 9 21.97 13.66 15.31
CA ASP A 9 21.24 13.97 16.56
C ASP A 9 19.71 13.97 16.37
N SER A 10 19.18 14.47 15.24
CA SER A 10 17.72 14.47 14.99
C SER A 10 17.19 13.16 14.41
N MET A 11 18.08 12.31 13.86
CA MET A 11 17.70 11.15 13.05
C MET A 11 16.67 11.51 11.96
N ASP A 12 16.74 12.73 11.41
CA ASP A 12 15.80 13.17 10.39
C ASP A 12 15.87 12.23 9.19
N TYR A 13 14.76 11.56 8.92
CA TYR A 13 14.61 10.79 7.70
C TYR A 13 14.71 11.74 6.51
N GLY A 14 15.62 11.42 5.60
CA GLY A 14 15.67 12.10 4.31
C GLY A 14 14.33 11.95 3.58
N PRO A 15 13.92 12.94 2.78
CA PRO A 15 12.69 12.84 1.99
C PRO A 15 12.78 11.60 1.10
N ALA A 16 11.71 10.80 1.04
CA ALA A 16 11.62 9.68 0.11
C ALA A 16 11.70 10.25 -1.33
N PRO A 17 12.76 9.95 -2.08
CA PRO A 17 12.96 10.51 -3.42
C PRO A 17 12.18 9.75 -4.50
N GLU A 18 11.43 8.72 -4.11
CA GLU A 18 10.73 7.82 -5.01
C GLU A 18 9.39 8.39 -5.45
N ASP A 19 9.07 8.23 -6.73
CA ASP A 19 7.80 8.66 -7.30
C ASP A 19 6.74 7.57 -7.12
N ALA A 20 5.60 7.93 -6.55
CA ALA A 20 4.50 7.01 -6.27
C ALA A 20 3.57 6.79 -7.48
N SER A 21 3.73 7.55 -8.57
CA SER A 21 2.79 7.54 -9.71
C SER A 21 2.55 6.15 -10.29
N ILE A 22 3.60 5.35 -10.48
CA ILE A 22 3.52 3.99 -11.05
C ILE A 22 2.70 3.06 -10.15
N ALA A 23 2.82 3.22 -8.82
CA ALA A 23 2.05 2.43 -7.87
C ALA A 23 0.56 2.81 -7.91
N HIS A 24 0.26 4.10 -7.98
CA HIS A 24 -1.11 4.60 -8.15
C HIS A 24 -1.73 4.13 -9.47
N ASP A 25 -1.00 4.23 -10.59
CA ASP A 25 -1.44 3.70 -11.89
C ASP A 25 -1.75 2.20 -11.83
N TRP A 26 -0.96 1.43 -11.08
CA TRP A 26 -1.21 0.01 -10.89
C TRP A 26 -2.49 -0.25 -10.08
N LEU A 27 -2.73 0.52 -9.01
CA LEU A 27 -3.98 0.44 -8.22
C LEU A 27 -5.21 0.78 -9.08
N GLU A 28 -5.12 1.80 -9.93
CA GLU A 28 -6.17 2.20 -10.88
C GLU A 28 -6.48 1.06 -11.87
N ARG A 29 -5.45 0.41 -12.43
CA ARG A 29 -5.63 -0.74 -13.33
C ARG A 29 -6.37 -1.91 -12.69
N HIS A 30 -6.31 -2.02 -11.36
CA HIS A 30 -7.03 -3.03 -10.57
C HIS A 30 -8.29 -2.45 -9.90
N GLN A 31 -8.72 -1.26 -10.31
CA GLN A 31 -9.92 -0.58 -9.82
C GLN A 31 -9.96 -0.43 -8.30
N HIS A 32 -8.78 -0.33 -7.66
CA HIS A 32 -8.64 -0.23 -6.21
C HIS A 32 -9.37 -1.34 -5.45
N ARG A 33 -9.55 -2.52 -6.03
CA ARG A 33 -10.29 -3.63 -5.42
C ARG A 33 -9.59 -4.96 -5.66
N PHE A 34 -9.30 -5.67 -4.57
CA PHE A 34 -8.58 -6.94 -4.63
C PHE A 34 -9.35 -8.04 -3.90
N GLY A 35 -9.49 -9.19 -4.56
CA GLY A 35 -9.88 -10.45 -3.95
C GLY A 35 -8.68 -11.27 -3.49
N HIS A 36 -8.69 -12.57 -3.72
CA HIS A 36 -7.58 -13.47 -3.38
C HIS A 36 -6.83 -13.92 -4.64
N PHE A 37 -5.62 -14.45 -4.46
CA PHE A 37 -4.87 -15.09 -5.54
C PHE A 37 -4.69 -16.57 -5.19
N ILE A 38 -5.50 -17.43 -5.81
CA ILE A 38 -5.60 -18.87 -5.49
C ILE A 38 -5.41 -19.64 -6.80
N ASP A 39 -4.56 -20.67 -6.76
CA ASP A 39 -4.25 -21.53 -7.91
C ASP A 39 -3.84 -20.73 -9.18
N GLY A 40 -2.98 -19.73 -8.99
CA GLY A 40 -2.45 -18.90 -10.08
C GLY A 40 -3.44 -17.90 -10.68
N LYS A 41 -4.61 -17.69 -10.06
CA LYS A 41 -5.66 -16.81 -10.57
C LYS A 41 -6.16 -15.85 -9.49
N PHE A 42 -6.52 -14.64 -9.91
CA PHE A 42 -7.29 -13.74 -9.06
C PHE A 42 -8.74 -14.21 -8.98
N VAL A 43 -9.22 -14.40 -7.76
CA VAL A 43 -10.61 -14.76 -7.45
C VAL A 43 -11.26 -13.63 -6.69
N GLU A 44 -12.55 -13.38 -6.93
CA GLU A 44 -13.29 -12.41 -6.12
C GLU A 44 -13.43 -12.93 -4.69
N GLY A 45 -13.19 -12.05 -3.71
CA GLY A 45 -13.42 -12.34 -2.30
C GLY A 45 -14.57 -11.51 -1.75
N THR A 46 -14.97 -11.83 -0.51
CA THR A 46 -16.05 -11.15 0.20
C THR A 46 -15.51 -10.36 1.40
N ASN A 47 -16.39 -9.67 2.12
CA ASN A 47 -16.06 -8.93 3.34
C ASN A 47 -14.86 -7.97 3.16
N LEU A 48 -15.03 -7.03 2.23
CA LEU A 48 -14.00 -6.05 1.86
C LEU A 48 -13.72 -5.07 3.01
N PHE A 49 -12.45 -4.76 3.22
CA PHE A 49 -12.01 -3.68 4.12
C PHE A 49 -11.08 -2.72 3.39
N ALA A 50 -11.15 -1.44 3.77
CA ALA A 50 -10.29 -0.42 3.21
C ALA A 50 -8.87 -0.54 3.77
N THR A 51 -7.88 -0.63 2.89
CA THR A 51 -6.48 -0.35 3.23
C THR A 51 -6.17 1.12 2.99
N THR A 52 -5.41 1.73 3.89
CA THR A 52 -5.10 3.16 3.88
C THR A 52 -3.59 3.38 3.94
N ASN A 53 -3.15 4.48 3.33
CA ASN A 53 -1.78 4.94 3.41
C ASN A 53 -1.53 5.51 4.82
N PRO A 54 -0.62 4.94 5.62
CA PRO A 54 -0.41 5.38 6.99
C PRO A 54 0.21 6.79 7.09
N ALA A 55 0.83 7.30 6.02
CA ALA A 55 1.48 8.62 6.02
C ALA A 55 0.49 9.78 5.94
N ASN A 56 -0.67 9.57 5.29
CA ASN A 56 -1.65 10.64 5.04
C ASN A 56 -3.11 10.22 5.31
N GLY A 57 -3.37 8.95 5.60
CA GLY A 57 -4.70 8.40 5.87
C GLY A 57 -5.57 8.15 4.63
N GLU A 58 -5.06 8.41 3.42
CA GLU A 58 -5.83 8.23 2.19
C GLU A 58 -6.08 6.74 1.90
N LYS A 59 -7.24 6.43 1.34
CA LYS A 59 -7.57 5.05 0.95
C LYS A 59 -6.73 4.63 -0.27
N LEU A 60 -6.13 3.45 -0.19
CA LEU A 60 -5.35 2.85 -1.27
C LEU A 60 -6.13 1.79 -2.06
N ALA A 61 -6.92 0.95 -1.40
CA ALA A 61 -7.74 -0.08 -2.03
C ALA A 61 -8.73 -0.71 -1.04
N ASP A 62 -9.70 -1.45 -1.54
CA ASP A 62 -10.51 -2.40 -0.77
C ASP A 62 -9.98 -3.81 -0.98
N ILE A 63 -9.70 -4.53 0.12
CA ILE A 63 -9.14 -5.89 0.10
C ILE A 63 -10.13 -6.86 0.72
N ALA A 64 -10.32 -8.02 0.09
CA ALA A 64 -11.17 -9.06 0.63
C ALA A 64 -10.56 -9.73 1.87
N SER A 65 -11.39 -9.95 2.89
CA SER A 65 -11.03 -10.78 4.04
C SER A 65 -11.36 -12.24 3.72
N ALA A 66 -10.35 -13.11 3.81
CA ALA A 66 -10.52 -14.54 3.52
C ALA A 66 -11.53 -15.20 4.48
N THR A 67 -12.28 -16.16 3.93
CA THR A 67 -13.15 -17.07 4.67
C THR A 67 -12.55 -18.47 4.70
N PRO A 68 -13.04 -19.39 5.54
CA PRO A 68 -12.58 -20.79 5.53
C PRO A 68 -12.77 -21.51 4.19
N ALA A 69 -13.60 -20.99 3.28
CA ALA A 69 -13.79 -21.55 1.94
C ALA A 69 -12.68 -21.13 0.95
N ASP A 70 -11.91 -20.10 1.29
CA ASP A 70 -10.83 -19.55 0.45
C ASP A 70 -9.44 -20.13 0.80
N ILE A 71 -9.37 -21.07 1.77
CA ILE A 71 -8.15 -21.70 2.31
C ILE A 71 -8.00 -23.12 1.78
#